data_AF-A0A4W5MEG8-F1
#
_entry.id   AF-A0A4W5MEG8-F1
#
_cell.length_a   1.000
_cell.length_b   1.000
_cell.length_c   1.000
_cell.angle_alpha   90.00
_cell.angle_beta   90.00
_cell.angle_gamma   90.00
#
_symmetry.space_group_name_H-M   'P 1'
#
loop_
_entity.id
_entity.type
_entity.pdbx_description
1 polymer ?
#
loop_
_entity_poly.entity_id
_entity_poly.type
_entity_poly.pdbx_seq_one_letter_code
_entity_poly.pdbx_strand_id
1 'polypeptide(L)'
;VIFSVTAAASQHREVFVPAVIVIVSLWWTFGSGTRLDVGSNSAPTLTVLPPSSEELASTTTATLTCLANKGFPSDWTMSWKVDGTSQKQEASPGVLEKDSMYSWCSLSY
;
A
#
# COMPACT_ATOMS: atom_id res chain seq x y z
N VAL A 1 -16.47 3.32 19.00
CA VAL A 1 -15.41 3.53 18.00
C VAL A 1 -15.44 2.33 17.06
N ILE A 2 -15.91 2.54 15.83
CA ILE A 2 -15.91 1.52 14.78
C ILE A 2 -14.70 1.79 13.88
N PHE A 3 -13.85 0.78 13.74
CA PHE A 3 -12.70 0.81 12.83
C PHE A 3 -13.08 0.07 11.55
N SER A 4 -12.78 0.67 10.40
CA SER A 4 -12.96 0.03 9.11
C SER A 4 -11.72 0.24 8.25
N VAL A 5 -11.28 -0.84 7.61
CA VAL A 5 -10.12 -0.87 6.75
C VAL A 5 -10.59 -1.32 5.38
N THR A 6 -10.25 -0.56 4.35
CA THR A 6 -10.63 -0.90 2.97
C THR A 6 -9.37 -0.93 2.12
N ALA A 7 -9.19 -2.04 1.39
CA ALA A 7 -8.18 -2.16 0.35
C ALA A 7 -8.86 -2.14 -1.02
N ALA A 8 -8.31 -1.37 -1.95
CA ALA A 8 -8.82 -1.26 -3.31
C ALA A 8 -7.64 -1.26 -4.30
N ALA A 9 -7.77 -2.03 -5.38
CA ALA A 9 -6.86 -1.95 -6.51
C ALA A 9 -6.98 -0.57 -7.17
N SER A 10 -5.83 0.04 -7.49
CA SER A 10 -5.84 1.26 -8.28
C SER A 10 -6.27 0.89 -9.70
N GLN A 11 -7.32 1.55 -10.19
CA GLN A 11 -7.72 1.43 -11.59
C GLN A 11 -6.95 2.49 -12.37
N HIS A 12 -5.69 2.19 -12.68
CA HIS A 12 -4.83 3.13 -13.39
C HIS A 12 -5.34 3.28 -14.84
N ARG A 13 -5.99 4.42 -15.13
CA ARG A 13 -6.08 4.91 -16.52
C ARG A 13 -4.69 5.47 -16.84
N GLU A 14 -3.88 4.65 -17.49
CA GLU A 14 -2.58 5.04 -18.04
C GLU A 14 -2.77 6.27 -18.96
N VAL A 15 -2.47 7.47 -18.47
CA VAL A 15 -2.34 8.66 -19.31
C VAL A 15 -0.87 8.73 -19.72
N PHE A 16 -0.57 8.22 -20.91
CA PHE A 16 0.78 8.27 -21.49
C PHE A 16 1.10 9.73 -21.86
N VAL A 17 1.90 10.40 -21.03
CA VAL A 17 2.46 11.71 -21.36
C VAL A 17 3.79 11.47 -22.08
N PRO A 18 3.93 11.80 -23.38
CA PRO A 18 5.19 11.61 -24.07
C PRO A 18 6.25 12.55 -23.47
N ALA A 19 7.29 11.98 -22.87
CA ALA A 19 8.45 12.74 -22.43
C ALA A 19 9.26 13.19 -23.68
N VAL A 20 9.34 14.50 -23.91
CA VAL A 20 10.27 15.06 -24.89
C VAL A 20 11.68 14.98 -24.31
N ILE A 21 12.44 13.97 -24.72
CA ILE A 21 13.84 13.78 -24.33
C ILE A 21 14.71 14.61 -25.28
N VAL A 22 15.22 15.75 -24.79
CA VAL A 22 16.27 16.52 -25.49
C VAL A 22 17.62 15.89 -25.13
N ILE A 23 18.16 15.05 -26.02
CA ILE A 23 19.42 14.34 -25.78
C ILE A 23 20.60 15.30 -26.01
N VAL A 24 21.07 15.94 -24.95
CA VAL A 24 22.42 16.53 -24.90
C VAL A 24 23.13 15.94 -23.69
N SER A 25 23.72 14.74 -23.82
CA SER A 25 24.47 14.12 -22.71
C SER A 25 25.55 13.16 -23.22
N LEU A 26 26.80 13.44 -22.84
CA LEU A 26 28.04 12.70 -23.16
C LEU A 26 28.24 11.44 -22.27
N TRP A 27 27.16 10.86 -21.74
CA TRP A 27 27.18 9.75 -20.79
C TRP A 27 25.95 8.85 -20.99
N TRP A 28 26.11 7.55 -20.76
CA TRP A 28 25.01 6.58 -20.85
C TRP A 28 24.03 6.76 -19.68
N THR A 29 22.88 7.37 -19.93
CA THR A 29 21.77 7.42 -18.98
C THR A 29 20.75 6.33 -19.32
N PHE A 30 20.44 5.47 -18.34
CA PHE A 30 19.33 4.53 -18.46
C PHE A 30 18.06 5.19 -17.90
N GLY A 31 16.93 4.99 -18.57
CA GLY A 31 15.63 5.46 -18.08
C GLY A 31 15.19 4.73 -16.80
N SER A 32 14.18 5.27 -16.10
CA SER A 32 13.65 4.71 -14.85
C SER A 32 12.99 3.33 -15.00
N GLY A 33 12.65 2.93 -16.22
CA GLY A 33 11.88 1.72 -16.52
C GLY A 33 10.40 1.87 -16.21
N THR A 34 9.57 1.03 -16.82
CA THR A 34 8.13 0.90 -16.55
C THR A 34 7.86 -0.50 -16.05
N ARG A 35 7.18 -0.63 -14.91
CA ARG A 35 6.78 -1.93 -14.36
C ARG A 35 5.36 -2.24 -14.83
N LEU A 36 5.19 -3.38 -15.49
CA LEU A 36 3.90 -3.87 -15.95
C LEU A 36 3.54 -5.12 -15.14
N ASP A 37 2.49 -5.05 -14.33
CA ASP A 37 1.90 -6.20 -13.65
C ASP A 37 0.73 -6.73 -14.50
N VAL A 38 0.85 -7.95 -15.04
CA VAL A 38 -0.20 -8.59 -15.85
C VAL A 38 -0.81 -9.74 -15.05
N GLY A 39 -2.08 -9.63 -14.70
CA GLY A 39 -2.78 -10.65 -13.92
C GLY A 39 -4.24 -10.28 -13.62
N SER A 40 -4.90 -11.10 -12.81
CA SER A 40 -6.26 -10.83 -12.34
C SER A 40 -6.24 -10.06 -11.03
N ASN A 41 -7.04 -9.00 -10.91
CA ASN A 41 -7.21 -8.27 -9.66
C ASN A 41 -7.64 -9.21 -8.54
N SER A 42 -6.81 -9.29 -7.49
CA SER A 42 -7.08 -10.10 -6.31
C SER A 42 -7.05 -9.20 -5.10
N ALA A 43 -8.18 -9.16 -4.38
CA ALA A 43 -8.27 -8.39 -3.15
C ALA A 43 -7.34 -9.01 -2.08
N PRO A 44 -6.56 -8.20 -1.36
CA PRO A 44 -5.72 -8.70 -0.28
C PRO A 44 -6.58 -9.19 0.89
N THR A 45 -6.07 -10.18 1.59
CA THR A 45 -6.62 -10.61 2.88
C THR A 45 -6.15 -9.66 3.97
N LEU A 46 -7.10 -8.99 4.63
CA LEU A 46 -6.83 -8.02 5.68
C LEU A 46 -6.96 -8.66 7.06
N THR A 47 -5.91 -8.58 7.86
CA THR A 47 -5.90 -9.03 9.25
C THR A 47 -5.57 -7.85 10.15
N VAL A 48 -6.58 -7.37 10.88
CA VAL A 48 -6.41 -6.29 11.87
C VAL A 48 -6.01 -6.90 13.20
N LEU A 49 -4.86 -6.49 13.70
CA LEU A 49 -4.34 -6.86 15.00
C LEU A 49 -4.67 -5.74 16.00
N PRO A 50 -5.28 -6.08 17.16
CA PRO A 50 -5.56 -5.11 18.20
C PRO A 50 -4.25 -4.56 18.80
N PRO A 51 -4.29 -3.35 19.41
CA PRO A 51 -3.17 -2.83 20.18
C PRO A 51 -2.76 -3.84 21.26
N SER A 52 -1.47 -3.91 21.56
CA SER A 52 -1.00 -4.75 22.66
C SER A 52 -1.54 -4.22 23.99
N SER A 53 -1.82 -5.13 24.92
CA SER A 53 -2.27 -4.75 26.27
C SER A 53 -1.23 -3.90 27.02
N GLU A 54 0.04 -4.05 26.67
CA GLU A 54 1.16 -3.31 27.26
C GLU A 54 1.23 -1.87 26.74
N GLU A 55 0.95 -1.63 25.44
CA GLU A 55 0.80 -0.26 24.90
C GLU A 55 -0.37 0.46 25.56
N LEU A 56 -1.52 -0.22 25.70
CA LEU A 56 -2.71 0.37 26.29
C LEU A 56 -2.54 0.69 27.79
N ALA A 57 -1.72 -0.11 28.50
CA ALA A 57 -1.43 0.12 29.91
C ALA A 57 -0.36 1.20 30.15
N SER A 58 0.55 1.40 29.20
CA SER A 58 1.70 2.31 29.35
C SER A 58 1.49 3.67 28.66
N THR A 59 0.62 3.73 27.65
CA THR A 59 0.41 4.92 26.80
C THR A 59 -1.09 5.15 26.56
N THR A 60 -1.54 6.41 26.54
CA THR A 60 -2.94 6.79 26.20
C THR A 60 -3.27 6.60 24.71
N THR A 61 -2.30 6.19 23.89
CA THR A 61 -2.43 6.01 22.43
C THR A 61 -2.55 4.53 22.11
N ALA A 62 -3.56 4.17 21.31
CA ALA A 62 -3.82 2.78 20.91
C ALA A 62 -3.48 2.61 19.43
N THR A 63 -2.40 1.89 19.13
CA THR A 63 -1.99 1.64 17.74
C THR A 63 -2.71 0.44 17.17
N LEU A 64 -3.36 0.59 16.01
CA LEU A 64 -3.90 -0.54 15.26
C LEU A 64 -2.96 -0.91 14.12
N THR A 65 -2.69 -2.20 13.97
CA THR A 65 -1.89 -2.74 12.87
C THR A 65 -2.79 -3.57 11.97
N CYS A 66 -2.72 -3.36 10.66
CA CYS A 66 -3.35 -4.27 9.70
C CYS A 66 -2.31 -4.85 8.75
N LEU A 67 -2.28 -6.17 8.73
CA LEU A 67 -1.54 -6.96 7.77
C LEU A 67 -2.42 -7.17 6.54
N ALA A 68 -1.95 -6.73 5.38
CA ALA A 68 -2.61 -6.94 4.11
C ALA A 68 -1.76 -7.91 3.29
N ASN A 69 -2.24 -9.14 3.13
CA ASN A 69 -1.50 -10.23 2.49
C ASN A 69 -2.16 -10.59 1.15
N LYS A 70 -1.36 -11.01 0.17
CA LYS A 70 -1.88 -11.64 -1.05
C LYS A 70 -2.75 -10.74 -1.93
N GLY A 71 -2.39 -9.46 -2.07
CA GLY A 71 -3.04 -8.51 -2.97
C GLY A 71 -2.40 -8.47 -4.36
N PHE A 72 -3.21 -8.21 -5.39
CA PHE A 72 -2.74 -7.96 -6.76
C PHE A 72 -3.63 -6.89 -7.42
N PRO A 73 -3.08 -5.86 -8.13
CA PRO A 73 -1.71 -5.69 -8.65
C PRO A 73 -0.70 -5.13 -7.61
N SER A 74 0.37 -4.41 -7.98
CA SER A 74 1.27 -3.74 -7.02
C SER A 74 0.74 -2.39 -6.49
N ASP A 75 -0.26 -1.83 -7.16
CA ASP A 75 -0.72 -0.45 -7.02
C ASP A 75 -1.99 -0.32 -6.18
N TRP A 76 -2.43 -1.38 -5.50
CA TRP A 76 -3.55 -1.27 -4.58
C TRP A 76 -3.20 -0.42 -3.37
N THR A 77 -4.21 0.25 -2.86
CA THR A 77 -4.09 1.14 -1.71
C THR A 77 -4.98 0.64 -0.59
N MET A 78 -4.60 1.01 0.62
CA MET A 78 -5.29 0.67 1.85
C MET A 78 -5.65 1.97 2.55
N SER A 79 -6.83 2.03 3.13
CA SER A 79 -7.32 3.21 3.85
C SER A 79 -7.95 2.83 5.18
N TRP A 80 -7.62 3.61 6.20
CA TRP A 80 -8.19 3.49 7.54
C TRP A 80 -9.29 4.51 7.76
N LYS A 81 -10.40 4.08 8.35
CA LYS A 81 -11.50 4.94 8.78
C LYS A 81 -11.89 4.63 10.22
N VAL A 82 -11.96 5.68 11.04
CA VAL A 82 -12.42 5.63 12.43
C VAL A 82 -13.69 6.46 12.53
N ASP A 83 -14.81 5.82 12.88
CA ASP A 83 -16.13 6.46 12.95
C ASP A 83 -16.46 7.25 11.66
N GLY A 84 -16.02 6.72 10.50
CA GLY A 84 -16.22 7.34 9.17
C GLY A 84 -15.15 8.34 8.73
N THR A 85 -14.22 8.72 9.61
CA THR A 85 -13.16 9.69 9.31
C THR A 85 -11.88 8.99 8.86
N SER A 86 -11.35 9.39 7.70
CA SER A 86 -10.07 8.86 7.20
C SER A 86 -8.92 9.22 8.13
N GLN A 87 -8.14 8.22 8.54
CA GLN A 87 -6.99 8.43 9.41
C GLN A 87 -5.68 8.44 8.64
N LYS A 88 -4.67 9.07 9.25
CA LYS A 88 -3.30 8.91 8.80
C LYS A 88 -2.84 7.48 9.08
N GLN A 89 -2.03 6.98 8.16
CA GLN A 89 -1.49 5.64 8.26
C GLN A 89 0.00 5.67 7.90
N GLU A 90 0.77 4.86 8.61
CA GLU A 90 2.12 4.51 8.19
C GLU A 90 2.05 3.15 7.49
N ALA A 91 2.80 2.99 6.41
CA ALA A 91 2.78 1.78 5.60
C ALA A 91 4.21 1.24 5.45
N SER A 92 4.36 -0.06 5.63
CA SER A 92 5.59 -0.78 5.31
C SER A 92 5.74 -0.87 3.79
N PRO A 93 6.99 -0.90 3.26
CA PRO A 93 7.22 -1.16 1.85
C PRO A 93 6.56 -2.48 1.42
N GLY A 94 5.89 -2.46 0.26
CA GLY A 94 5.28 -3.64 -0.35
C GLY A 94 6.31 -4.72 -0.67
N VAL A 95 6.07 -5.93 -0.16
CA VAL A 95 6.88 -7.11 -0.45
C VAL A 95 6.18 -7.95 -1.51
N LEU A 96 6.91 -8.30 -2.57
CA LEU A 96 6.47 -9.29 -3.53
C LEU A 96 6.78 -10.69 -2.98
N GLU A 97 5.74 -11.46 -2.75
CA GLU A 97 5.84 -12.83 -2.23
C GLU A 97 6.11 -13.83 -3.37
N LYS A 98 6.52 -15.05 -3.04
CA LYS A 98 6.92 -16.09 -4.02
C LYS A 98 5.79 -16.50 -4.96
N ASP A 99 4.54 -16.28 -4.56
CA ASP A 99 3.33 -16.52 -5.34
C ASP A 99 2.98 -15.36 -6.30
N SER A 100 3.87 -14.38 -6.46
CA SER A 100 3.67 -13.17 -7.27
C SER A 100 2.58 -12.24 -6.74
N MET A 101 2.26 -12.34 -5.44
CA MET A 101 1.27 -11.50 -4.80
C MET A 101 1.96 -10.50 -3.86
N TYR A 102 1.38 -9.33 -3.71
CA TYR A 102 1.92 -8.25 -2.90
C TYR A 102 1.37 -8.31 -1.48
N SER A 103 2.24 -8.07 -0.51
CA SER A 103 1.91 -8.05 0.91
C SER A 103 2.57 -6.83 1.58
N TRP A 104 1.83 -6.14 2.43
CA TRP A 104 2.36 -5.05 3.25
C TRP A 104 1.58 -4.90 4.55
N CYS A 105 2.17 -4.15 5.47
CA CYS A 105 1.56 -3.80 6.74
C CYS A 105 1.27 -2.31 6.77
N SER A 106 0.17 -1.93 7.41
CA SER A 106 -0.12 -0.54 7.71
C SER A 106 -0.51 -0.36 9.17
N LEU A 107 -0.10 0.75 9.77
CA LEU A 107 -0.41 1.15 11.14
C LEU A 107 -1.20 2.46 11.15
N SER A 108 -2.17 2.57 12.04
CA SER A 108 -2.96 3.79 12.26
C SER A 108 -3.12 4.05 13.76
N TYR A 109 -3.24 5.34 14.11
CA TYR A 109 -3.27 5.86 15.49
C TYR A 109 -4.53 6.68 15.75
#